data_AF-A0A2V8E129-F1
#
_entry.id   AF-A0A2V8E129-F1
#
_cell.length_a   1.000
_cell.length_b   1.000
_cell.length_c   1.000
_cell.angle_alpha   90.00
_cell.angle_beta   90.00
_cell.angle_gamma   90.00
#
_symmetry.space_group_name_H-M   'P 1'
#
loop_
_entity.id
_entity.type
_entity.pdbx_description
1 polymer ?
#
loop_
_entity_poly.entity_id
_entity_poly.type
_entity_poly.pdbx_seq_one_letter_code
_entity_poly.pdbx_strand_id
1 'polypeptide(L)' 'MAGPDLVHWQLTAVEQAGPFRLTMHHAQGVIVEYFTDSTAALLREQELEGLLVAARADGRAVPTGVTS' A
#
# COMPACT_ATOMS: atom_id res chain seq x y z
N MET A 1 -11.44 -12.62 -7.02
CA MET A 1 -10.10 -12.87 -6.45
C MET A 1 -9.89 -11.92 -5.31
N ALA A 2 -10.20 -12.32 -4.07
CA ALA A 2 -9.91 -11.53 -2.86
C ALA A 2 -9.07 -12.43 -1.96
N GLY A 3 -7.75 -12.33 -2.10
CA GLY A 3 -6.81 -13.02 -1.23
C GLY A 3 -6.66 -12.26 0.10
N PRO A 4 -6.10 -12.91 1.14
CA PRO A 4 -5.85 -12.33 2.47
C PRO A 4 -4.89 -11.12 2.48
N ASP A 5 -4.37 -10.75 1.31
CA ASP A 5 -3.37 -9.71 1.08
C ASP A 5 -3.95 -8.46 0.41
N LEU A 6 -5.28 -8.31 0.47
CA LEU A 6 -6.00 -7.21 -0.15
C LEU A 6 -5.60 -5.89 0.52
N VAL A 7 -4.78 -5.10 -0.18
CA VAL A 7 -4.47 -3.73 0.20
C VAL A 7 -5.49 -2.83 -0.46
N HIS A 8 -6.13 -1.97 0.31
CA HIS A 8 -7.08 -0.98 -0.17
C HIS A 8 -6.54 0.42 0.05
N TRP A 9 -6.51 1.20 -1.03
CA TRP A 9 -6.06 2.58 -1.03
C TRP A 9 -7.24 3.54 -1.10
N GLN A 10 -7.15 4.62 -0.33
CA GLN A 10 -8.09 5.71 -0.36
C GLN A 10 -7.35 7.06 -0.32
N LEU A 11 -7.59 7.90 -1.33
CA LEU A 11 -7.16 9.29 -1.34
C LEU A 11 -8.37 10.19 -1.10
N THR A 12 -8.31 11.06 -0.09
CA THR A 12 -9.43 11.94 0.29
C THR A 12 -8.95 13.37 0.47
N ALA A 13 -9.58 14.32 -0.21
CA ALA A 13 -9.38 15.74 0.09
C ALA A 13 -10.10 16.07 1.41
N VAL A 14 -9.37 16.59 2.40
CA VAL A 14 -9.91 16.96 3.72
C VAL A 14 -10.73 18.24 3.64
N GLU A 15 -10.39 19.14 2.71
CA GLU A 15 -11.19 20.30 2.31
C GLU A 15 -11.30 20.38 0.78
N GLN A 16 -12.00 21.38 0.23
CA GLN A 16 -12.31 21.49 -1.21
C GLN A 16 -11.09 21.39 -2.15
N ALA A 17 -9.89 21.76 -1.68
CA ALA A 17 -8.65 21.70 -2.47
C ALA A 17 -7.45 21.15 -1.68
N GLY A 18 -7.70 20.42 -0.59
CA GLY A 18 -6.66 19.87 0.28
C GLY A 18 -6.72 20.41 1.71
N PRO A 19 -5.93 19.85 2.66
CA PRO A 19 -4.91 18.83 2.46
C PRO A 19 -5.49 17.47 2.04
N PHE A 20 -4.71 16.66 1.35
CA PHE A 20 -5.07 15.32 0.89
C PHE A 20 -4.60 14.27 1.88
N ARG A 21 -5.48 13.35 2.25
CA ARG A 21 -5.20 12.22 3.12
C ARG A 21 -5.12 10.95 2.29
N LEU A 22 -3.94 10.34 2.23
CA LEU A 22 -3.74 9.00 1.70
C LEU A 22 -3.92 7.99 2.84
N THR A 23 -4.71 6.96 2.60
CA THR A 23 -4.98 5.90 3.58
C THR A 23 -4.76 4.54 2.93
N MET A 24 -3.91 3.71 3.53
CA MET A 24 -3.67 2.32 3.14
C MET A 24 -4.24 1.39 4.20
N HIS A 25 -5.24 0.60 3.83
CA HIS A 25 -5.74 -0.50 4.66
C HIS A 25 -5.07 -1.80 4.22
N HIS A 26 -4.47 -2.51 5.17
CA HIS A 26 -3.89 -3.83 4.96
C HIS A 26 -4.24 -4.76 6.12
N ALA A 27 -3.92 -6.06 6.00
CA ALA A 27 -4.30 -7.08 6.98
C ALA A 27 -3.79 -6.83 8.41
N GLN A 28 -2.74 -6.03 8.58
CA GLN A 28 -2.09 -5.80 9.88
C GLN A 28 -2.40 -4.41 10.45
N GLY A 29 -3.11 -3.55 9.71
CA GLY A 29 -3.39 -2.20 10.18
C GLY A 29 -3.74 -1.20 9.08
N VAL A 30 -3.67 0.08 9.46
CA VAL A 30 -3.97 1.21 8.58
C VAL A 30 -2.82 2.20 8.67
N ILE A 31 -2.32 2.63 7.52
CA ILE A 31 -1.35 3.72 7.41
C ILE A 31 -2.08 4.96 6.88
N VAL A 32 -1.84 6.11 7.51
CA VAL A 32 -2.43 7.38 7.11
C VAL A 32 -1.33 8.42 6.94
N GLU A 33 -1.24 9.01 5.76
CA GLU A 33 -0.31 10.09 5.43
C GLU A 33 -1.08 11.31 4.90
N TYR A 34 -0.59 12.52 5.22
CA TYR A 34 -1.21 13.79 4.82
C TYR A 34 -0.27 14.56 3.88
N PHE A 35 -0.85 15.10 2.81
CA PHE A 35 -0.14 15.83 1.77
C PHE A 35 -0.85 17.16 1.49
N THR A 36 -0.08 18.17 1.12
CA THR A 36 -0.64 19.45 0.67
C THR A 36 -1.09 19.41 -0.79
N ASP A 37 -0.58 18.46 -1.59
CA ASP A 37 -0.85 18.30 -3.01
C ASP A 37 -1.29 16.85 -3.31
N SER A 38 -2.33 16.69 -4.12
CA SER A 38 -2.81 15.40 -4.60
C SER A 38 -1.75 14.66 -5.41
N THR A 39 -0.93 15.39 -6.16
CA THR A 39 0.13 14.80 -6.98
C THR A 39 1.16 14.10 -6.11
N ALA A 40 1.58 14.74 -5.02
CA ALA A 40 2.49 14.16 -4.04
C ALA A 40 1.90 12.90 -3.38
N ALA A 41 0.60 12.92 -3.06
CA ALA A 41 -0.08 11.76 -2.49
C ALA A 41 -0.15 10.58 -3.48
N LEU A 42 -0.44 10.83 -4.76
CA LEU A 42 -0.50 9.80 -5.80
C LEU A 42 0.88 9.21 -6.13
N LEU A 43 1.93 10.04 -6.15
CA LEU A 43 3.30 9.55 -6.29
C LEU A 43 3.68 8.62 -5.14
N ARG A 44 3.27 8.99 -3.91
CA ARG A 44 3.49 8.15 -2.73
C ARG A 44 2.75 6.82 -2.81
N GLU A 45 1.51 6.82 -3.27
CA GLU A 45 0.72 5.61 -3.50
C GLU A 45 1.46 4.67 -4.46
N GLN A 46 1.95 5.19 -5.60
CA GLN A 46 2.71 4.41 -6.57
C GLN A 46 4.00 3.81 -5.98
N GLU A 47 4.76 4.58 -5.19
CA GLU A 47 5.96 4.07 -4.52
C GLU A 47 5.65 2.89 -3.60
N LEU A 48 4.60 3.02 -2.79
CA LEU A 48 4.21 1.99 -1.83
C LEU A 48 3.64 0.75 -2.54
N GLU A 49 2.87 0.92 -3.61
CA GLU A 49 2.45 -0.21 -4.45
C GLU A 49 3.65 -0.95 -5.05
N GLY A 50 4.65 -0.23 -5.54
CA GLY A 50 5.90 -0.83 -6.04
C GLY A 50 6.62 -1.65 -4.97
N LEU A 51 6.73 -1.12 -3.75
CA LEU A 51 7.32 -1.83 -2.61
C LEU A 51 6.52 -3.09 -2.23
N LEU A 52 5.18 -3.02 -2.26
CA LEU A 52 4.32 -4.17 -1.98
C LEU A 52 4.42 -5.25 -3.06
N VAL A 53 4.55 -4.88 -4.33
CA VAL A 53 4.78 -5.84 -5.43
C VAL A 53 6.15 -6.50 -5.26
N ALA A 54 7.20 -5.73 -4.97
CA ALA A 54 8.54 -6.26 -4.74
C ALA A 54 8.56 -7.22 -3.54
N ALA A 55 7.98 -6.83 -2.41
CA ALA A 55 7.93 -7.67 -1.21
C ALA A 55 7.18 -8.99 -1.43
N ARG A 56 6.11 -9.00 -2.24
CA ARG A 56 5.40 -10.24 -2.62
C ARG A 56 6.23 -11.13 -3.56
N ALA A 57 7.02 -10.53 -4.45
CA ALA A 57 7.93 -11.26 -5.32
C ALA A 57 9.05 -11.91 -4.50
N ASP A 58 9.61 -11.19 -3.53
CA ASP A 58 10.67 -11.68 -2.63
C ASP A 58 10.15 -12.75 -1.66
N GLY A 59 8.94 -12.58 -1.14
CA GLY A 59 8.28 -13.56 -0.25
C GLY A 59 7.91 -14.89 -0.93
N ARG A 60 8.02 -15.00 -2.26
CA ARG A 60 7.77 -16.25 -3.00
C ARG A 60 8.97 -17.21 -3.01
N ALA A 61 10.11 -16.84 -2.44
CA ALA A 61 11.28 -17.70 -2.29
C ALA A 61 11.37 -18.36 -0.90
N VAL A 62 10.42 -19.24 -0.57
CA VAL A 62 10.67 -20.31 0.41
C VAL A 62 10.30 -21.65 -0.23
N PRO A 63 11.24 -22.37 -0.87
CA PRO A 63 11.11 -23.80 -1.02
C PRO A 63 11.30 -24.42 0.37
N THR A 64 10.20 -24.61 1.08
CA THR A 64 10.17 -25.43 2.29
C THR A 64 10.33 -26.89 1.87
N GLY A 65 11.49 -27.47 2.23
CA GLY A 65 11.66 -28.91 2.34
C GLY A 65 12.39 -29.60 1.17
N VAL A 66 13.58 -30.09 1.48
CA VAL A 66 13.77 -31.55 1.44
C VAL A 66 14.45 -31.97 2.75
N THR A 67 13.74 -32.81 3.48
CA THR A 67 14.26 -33.61 4.59
C THR A 67 14.71 -34.95 4.02
N SER A 68 15.91 -35.39 4.42
CA SER A 68 16.50 -36.75 4.39
C SER A 68 17.83 -36.81 3.65
#